data_AF-A0A9E0DVD7-F1
#
_entry.id   AF-A0A9E0DVD7-F1
#
_cell.length_a   1.000
_cell.length_b   1.000
_cell.length_c   1.000
_cell.angle_alpha   90.00
_cell.angle_beta   90.00
_cell.angle_gamma   90.00
#
_symmetry.space_group_name_H-M   'P 1'
#
loop_
_entity.id
_entity.type
_entity.pdbx_description
1 polymer ?
#
loop_
_entity_poly.entity_id
_entity_poly.type
_entity_poly.pdbx_seq_one_letter_code
_entity_poly.pdbx_strand_id
1 'polypeptide(L)'
;MFIWLFHRLSGLTLIFLIGIKIFTGFYLLPADNRPDWALSLHRHPVIDVLIIVLFAFHSIYGIRTVIIDLGLRKEKMLFWVSNVVAALVAVGLICWYVRFL
;
A
#
# COMPACT_ATOMS: atom_id res chain seq x y z
N MET A 1 -12.31 5.32 16.08
CA MET A 1 -13.04 5.51 14.81
C MET A 1 -12.12 5.72 13.60
N PHE A 2 -11.04 6.51 13.70
CA PHE A 2 -10.11 6.76 12.59
C PHE A 2 -9.57 5.49 11.89
N ILE A 3 -8.98 4.54 12.64
CA ILE A 3 -8.38 3.32 12.05
C ILE A 3 -9.38 2.56 11.18
N TRP A 4 -10.61 2.40 11.65
CA TRP A 4 -11.66 1.70 10.93
C TRP A 4 -12.01 2.40 9.60
N LEU A 5 -12.16 3.73 9.62
CA LEU A 5 -12.48 4.50 8.43
C LEU A 5 -11.31 4.47 7.44
N PHE A 6 -10.10 4.72 7.94
CA PHE A 6 -8.88 4.67 7.16
C PHE A 6 -8.69 3.29 6.51
N HIS A 7 -8.89 2.19 7.25
CA HIS A 7 -8.72 0.84 6.73
C HIS A 7 -9.69 0.55 5.57
N ARG A 8 -10.94 1.01 5.64
CA ARG A 8 -11.91 0.87 4.55
C ARG A 8 -11.54 1.71 3.33
N LEU A 9 -11.27 3.00 3.54
CA LEU A 9 -10.95 3.91 2.44
C LEU A 9 -9.64 3.50 1.75
N SER A 10 -8.59 3.19 2.52
CA SER A 10 -7.33 2.68 1.98
C SER A 10 -7.52 1.39 1.18
N GLY A 11 -8.37 0.46 1.64
CA GLY A 11 -8.67 -0.77 0.89
C GLY A 11 -9.33 -0.48 -0.45
N LEU A 12 -10.35 0.38 -0.47
CA LEU A 12 -11.00 0.80 -1.72
C LEU A 12 -10.02 1.49 -2.67
N THR A 13 -9.20 2.43 -2.16
CA THR A 13 -8.19 3.11 -2.95
C THR A 13 -7.16 2.12 -3.52
N LEU A 14 -6.69 1.16 -2.72
CA LEU A 14 -5.72 0.15 -3.17
C LEU A 14 -6.29 -0.76 -4.26
N ILE A 15 -7.58 -1.10 -4.22
CA ILE A 15 -8.23 -1.86 -5.31
C ILE A 15 -8.04 -1.13 -6.66
N PHE A 16 -8.27 0.18 -6.69
CA PHE A 16 -8.07 0.97 -7.91
C PHE A 16 -6.60 1.10 -8.29
N LEU A 17 -5.72 1.47 -7.36
CA LEU A 17 -4.30 1.72 -7.66
C LEU A 17 -3.57 0.44 -8.09
N ILE A 18 -3.80 -0.68 -7.40
CA ILE A 18 -3.24 -1.98 -7.78
C ILE A 18 -3.88 -2.48 -9.07
N GLY A 19 -5.19 -2.26 -9.26
CA GLY A 19 -5.87 -2.54 -10.52
C GLY A 19 -5.21 -1.85 -11.72
N ILE A 20 -4.85 -0.57 -11.57
CA ILE A 20 -4.08 0.18 -12.58
C ILE A 20 -2.72 -0.47 -12.82
N LYS A 21 -1.99 -0.86 -11.78
CA LYS A 21 -0.67 -1.51 -11.93
C LYS A 21 -0.75 -2.87 -12.61
N ILE A 22 -1.75 -3.69 -12.29
CA ILE A 22 -2.01 -4.97 -12.94
C ILE A 22 -2.35 -4.74 -14.42
N PHE A 23 -3.30 -3.84 -14.70
CA PHE A 23 -3.76 -3.55 -16.06
C PHE A 23 -2.62 -3.03 -16.94
N THR A 24 -1.89 -2.01 -16.48
CA THR A 24 -0.73 -1.48 -17.20
C THR A 24 0.40 -2.51 -17.31
N GLY A 25 0.57 -3.38 -16.32
CA GLY A 25 1.52 -4.48 -16.35
C GLY A 25 1.29 -5.44 -17.52
N PHE A 26 0.05 -5.73 -17.90
CA PHE A 26 -0.25 -6.57 -19.06
C PHE A 26 0.27 -5.98 -20.38
N TYR A 27 0.21 -4.66 -20.54
CA TYR A 27 0.76 -3.97 -21.72
C TYR A 27 2.29 -3.91 -21.74
N LEU A 28 2.95 -4.21 -20.62
CA LEU A 28 4.41 -4.23 -20.51
C LEU A 28 5.00 -5.64 -20.67
N LEU A 29 4.16 -6.68 -20.80
CA LEU A 29 4.60 -8.06 -21.04
C LEU A 29 5.33 -8.25 -22.38
N PRO A 30 4.87 -7.66 -23.51
CA PRO A 30 5.60 -7.79 -24.78
C PRO A 30 7.02 -7.22 -24.71
N ALA A 31 7.94 -7.78 -25.49
CA ALA A 31 9.33 -7.31 -25.56
C ALA A 31 9.45 -5.97 -26.32
N ASP A 32 8.58 -5.78 -27.33
CA ASP A 32 8.54 -4.67 -28.26
C ASP A 32 7.16 -4.00 -28.30
N ASN A 33 7.07 -2.81 -28.89
CA ASN A 33 5.81 -2.07 -29.12
C ASN A 33 4.97 -1.81 -27.86
N ARG A 34 5.63 -1.57 -26.71
CA ARG A 34 4.95 -1.20 -25.46
C ARG A 34 4.35 0.21 -25.59
N PRO A 35 3.07 0.42 -25.28
CA PRO A 35 2.48 1.74 -25.37
C PRO A 35 3.03 2.69 -24.29
N ASP A 36 3.43 3.89 -24.70
CA ASP A 36 4.05 4.89 -23.82
C ASP A 36 3.17 5.29 -22.64
N TRP A 37 1.85 5.37 -22.84
CA TRP A 37 0.90 5.70 -21.78
C TRP A 37 0.90 4.64 -20.67
N ALA A 38 1.03 3.35 -21.02
CA ALA A 38 1.05 2.28 -20.03
C ALA A 38 2.36 2.32 -19.25
N LEU A 39 3.49 2.55 -19.94
CA LEU A 39 4.79 2.68 -19.29
C LEU A 39 4.84 3.88 -18.33
N SER A 40 4.35 5.04 -18.78
CA SER A 40 4.29 6.27 -17.99
C SER A 40 3.44 6.10 -16.73
N LEU A 41 2.23 5.54 -16.87
CA LEU A 41 1.35 5.31 -15.74
C LEU A 41 1.86 4.22 -14.80
N HIS A 42 2.45 3.14 -15.34
CA HIS A 42 3.03 2.05 -14.55
C HIS A 42 4.26 2.48 -13.76
N ARG A 43 5.02 3.47 -14.24
CA ARG A 43 6.23 3.99 -13.56
C ARG A 43 6.00 5.31 -12.83
N HIS A 44 4.74 5.75 -12.69
CA HIS A 44 4.46 7.05 -12.09
C HIS A 44 4.82 7.07 -10.59
N PRO A 45 5.82 7.85 -10.14
CA PRO A 45 6.38 7.71 -8.80
C PRO A 45 5.41 8.08 -7.69
N VAL A 46 4.54 9.06 -7.92
CA VAL A 46 3.50 9.43 -6.96
C VAL A 46 2.53 8.27 -6.71
N ILE A 47 2.20 7.49 -7.74
CA ILE A 47 1.30 6.34 -7.60
C ILE A 47 1.99 5.24 -6.80
N ASP A 48 3.26 4.97 -7.07
CA ASP A 48 4.04 3.96 -6.35
C ASP A 48 4.20 4.30 -4.87
N VAL A 49 4.58 5.54 -4.56
CA VAL A 49 4.69 6.00 -3.17
C VAL A 49 3.35 5.95 -2.46
N LEU A 50 2.26 6.34 -3.12
CA LEU A 50 0.91 6.27 -2.55
C LEU A 50 0.50 4.82 -2.28
N ILE A 51 0.77 3.89 -3.20
CA ILE A 51 0.55 2.45 -3.00
C ILE A 51 1.36 1.95 -1.80
N ILE A 52 2.65 2.28 -1.71
CA ILE A 52 3.52 1.83 -0.61
C ILE A 52 2.95 2.28 0.74
N VAL A 53 2.59 3.55 0.89
CA VAL A 53 2.04 4.09 2.13
C VAL A 53 0.70 3.42 2.46
N LEU A 54 -0.23 3.40 1.51
CA LEU A 54 -1.56 2.85 1.75
C LEU A 54 -1.50 1.36 2.05
N PHE A 55 -0.70 0.59 1.31
CA PHE A 55 -0.54 -0.85 1.51
C PHE A 55 0.05 -1.16 2.89
N ALA A 56 1.14 -0.48 3.28
CA ALA A 56 1.77 -0.68 4.58
C ALA A 56 0.79 -0.45 5.75
N PHE A 57 0.09 0.70 5.75
CA PHE A 57 -0.88 0.99 6.81
C PHE A 57 -2.11 0.08 6.76
N HIS A 58 -2.64 -0.21 5.57
CA HIS A 58 -3.79 -1.11 5.40
C HIS A 58 -3.49 -2.51 5.96
N SER A 59 -2.36 -3.11 5.54
CA SER A 59 -1.97 -4.44 5.99
C SER A 59 -1.76 -4.52 7.51
N ILE A 60 -1.06 -3.54 8.11
CA ILE A 60 -0.81 -3.55 9.55
C ILE A 60 -2.08 -3.32 10.37
N TYR A 61 -3.02 -2.49 9.90
CA TYR A 61 -4.33 -2.34 10.53
C TYR A 61 -5.25 -3.56 10.36
N GLY A 62 -5.14 -4.26 9.23
CA GLY A 62 -5.78 -5.57 9.04
C GLY A 62 -5.28 -6.58 10.06
N ILE A 63 -3.96 -6.71 10.23
CA ILE A 63 -3.34 -7.57 11.25
C ILE A 63 -3.79 -7.18 12.66
N ARG A 64 -3.83 -5.88 12.98
CA ARG A 64 -4.37 -5.39 14.26
C ARG A 64 -5.79 -5.90 14.50
N THR A 65 -6.64 -5.85 13.48
CA THR A 65 -8.04 -6.29 13.57
C THR A 65 -8.09 -7.78 13.89
N VAL A 66 -7.36 -8.60 13.14
CA VAL A 66 -7.24 -10.05 13.41
C VAL A 66 -6.76 -10.32 14.83
N ILE A 67 -5.74 -9.61 15.33
CA ILE A 67 -5.23 -9.78 16.70
C ILE A 67 -6.28 -9.44 17.77
N ILE A 68 -7.08 -8.41 17.55
CA ILE A 68 -8.18 -8.02 18.46
C ILE A 68 -9.28 -9.08 18.44
N ASP A 69 -9.63 -9.58 17.26
CA ASP A 69 -10.65 -10.61 17.07
C ASP A 69 -10.24 -11.94 17.72
N LEU A 70 -8.93 -12.23 17.79
CA LEU A 70 -8.36 -13.36 18.53
C LEU A 70 -8.32 -13.15 20.06
N GLY A 71 -8.81 -12.01 20.57
CA GLY A 71 -9.06 -11.78 21.98
C GLY A 71 -8.06 -10.86 22.70
N LEU A 72 -7.05 -10.30 22.01
CA LEU A 72 -6.13 -9.35 22.65
C LEU A 72 -6.79 -7.98 22.84
N ARG A 73 -7.19 -7.66 24.07
CA ARG A 73 -7.91 -6.41 24.41
C ARG A 73 -7.01 -5.20 24.72
N LYS A 74 -5.78 -5.14 24.18
CA LYS A 74 -4.82 -4.04 24.41
C LYS A 74 -4.90 -2.96 23.33
N GLU A 75 -6.09 -2.39 23.12
CA GLU A 75 -6.37 -1.53 21.96
C GLU A 75 -5.45 -0.31 21.80
N LYS A 76 -5.11 0.39 22.89
CA LYS A 76 -4.23 1.57 22.87
C LYS A 76 -2.79 1.20 22.52
N MET A 77 -2.28 0.10 23.07
CA MET A 77 -0.95 -0.42 22.75
C MET A 77 -0.89 -0.84 21.28
N LEU A 78 -1.88 -1.61 20.83
CA LEU A 78 -1.99 -2.05 19.44
C LEU A 78 -2.11 -0.88 18.48
N PHE A 79 -2.85 0.18 18.83
CA PHE A 79 -2.91 1.41 18.05
C PHE A 79 -1.50 1.99 17.81
N TRP A 80 -0.72 2.21 18.88
CA TRP A 80 0.60 2.81 18.77
C TRP A 80 1.60 1.93 18.03
N VAL A 81 1.65 0.64 18.38
CA VAL A 81 2.54 -0.34 17.73
C VAL A 81 2.23 -0.41 16.24
N SER A 82 0.95 -0.52 15.86
CA SER A 82 0.56 -0.55 14.45
C SER A 82 1.00 0.69 13.68
N ASN A 83 0.85 1.89 14.25
CA ASN A 83 1.28 3.12 13.58
C ASN A 83 2.80 3.18 13.39
N VAL A 84 3.56 2.86 14.44
CA VAL A 84 5.04 2.86 14.37
C VAL A 84 5.54 1.83 13.37
N VAL A 85 5.02 0.60 13.42
CA VAL A 85 5.42 -0.47 12.51
C VAL A 85 5.06 -0.12 11.07
N ALA A 86 3.84 0.36 10.80
CA ALA A 86 3.42 0.76 9.46
C ALA A 86 4.29 1.90 8.91
N ALA A 87 4.60 2.91 9.73
CA ALA A 87 5.45 4.03 9.34
C ALA A 87 6.87 3.57 9.01
N LEU A 88 7.48 2.72 9.84
CA LEU A 88 8.82 2.19 9.59
C LEU A 88 8.87 1.34 8.31
N VAL A 89 7.86 0.49 8.08
CA VAL A 89 7.75 -0.29 6.85
C VAL A 89 7.61 0.62 5.63
N ALA A 90 6.70 1.59 5.69
CA ALA A 90 6.49 2.54 4.59
C ALA A 90 7.77 3.34 4.28
N VAL A 91 8.43 3.91 5.30
CA VAL A 91 9.69 4.64 5.13
C VAL A 91 10.78 3.74 4.56
N GLY A 92 10.95 2.52 5.08
CA GLY A 92 11.93 1.57 4.57
C GLY A 92 11.71 1.24 3.09
N LEU A 93 10.46 0.98 2.70
CA LEU A 93 10.08 0.71 1.31
C LEU A 93 10.25 1.93 0.40
N ILE A 94 9.90 3.13 0.86
CA ILE A 94 10.11 4.37 0.10
C ILE A 94 11.61 4.64 -0.08
N CYS A 95 12.41 4.53 0.98
CA CYS A 95 13.86 4.68 0.90
C CYS A 95 14.47 3.66 -0.06
N TRP A 96 13.98 2.41 -0.06
CA TRP A 96 14.39 1.40 -1.03
C TRP A 96 13.99 1.79 -2.46
N TYR A 97 12.73 2.17 -2.67
CA TYR A 97 12.17 2.55 -3.97
C TYR A 97 12.92 3.73 -4.61
N VAL A 98 13.24 4.76 -3.82
CA VAL A 98 13.97 5.94 -4.29
C VAL A 98 15.38 5.61 -4.80
N ARG A 99 15.97 4.46 -4.43
CA ARG A 99 17.27 4.02 -5.00
C ARG A 99 17.16 3.55 -6.45
N PHE A 100 15.95 3.30 -6.95
CA PHE A 100 15.68 2.84 -8.32
C PHE A 100 14.99 3.90 -9.19
N LEU A 101 14.72 5.09 -8.62
CA LEU A 101 14.28 6.27 -9.36
C LEU A 101 15.49 6.96 -10.00
#